data_AF-A0A8C6P5Y8-F1
#
_entry.id   AF-A0A8C6P5Y8-F1
#
_cell.length_a   1.000
_cell.length_b   1.000
_cell.length_c   1.000
_cell.angle_alpha   90.00
_cell.angle_beta   90.00
_cell.angle_gamma   90.00
#
_symmetry.space_group_name_H-M   'P 1'
#
loop_
_entity.id
_entity.type
_entity.pdbx_description
1 polymer ?
#
loop_
_entity_poly.entity_id
_entity_poly.type
_entity_poly.pdbx_seq_one_letter_code
_entity_poly.pdbx_strand_id
1 'polypeptide(L)'
;MAARLSVVVRTGGAAVRGLLPVSRPLSRRRPGPFNPQRSTHGVRSSLYEHVREGYSDKPELDMRAVCEETHKVIANVESRKGELRGDDVGKIVSWKYLKKEISELEQEKRSISQTVRELVVSYSSPHGPTSQSFL
;
A
#
# COMPACT_ATOMS: atom_id res chain seq x y z
N MET A 1 -28.33 45.85 -23.67
CA MET A 1 -28.09 47.25 -24.08
C MET A 1 -26.65 47.64 -23.72
N ALA A 2 -26.02 48.45 -24.58
CA ALA A 2 -24.72 49.16 -24.44
C ALA A 2 -23.43 48.29 -24.44
N ALA A 3 -22.69 48.20 -25.56
CA ALA A 3 -21.68 49.15 -26.11
C ALA A 3 -20.30 49.02 -25.43
N ARG A 4 -19.36 48.26 -26.01
CA ARG A 4 -18.24 48.72 -26.88
C ARG A 4 -17.34 49.78 -26.23
N LEU A 5 -16.05 49.48 -26.07
CA LEU A 5 -14.93 50.28 -26.58
C LEU A 5 -13.65 49.44 -26.64
N SER A 6 -12.98 49.50 -27.79
CA SER A 6 -11.71 48.86 -28.13
C SER A 6 -10.60 49.91 -28.17
N VAL A 7 -9.37 49.54 -27.76
CA VAL A 7 -8.16 50.26 -28.17
C VAL A 7 -7.12 49.25 -28.66
N VAL A 8 -6.72 49.44 -29.92
CA VAL A 8 -5.55 48.84 -30.55
C VAL A 8 -4.51 49.94 -30.62
N VAL A 9 -3.31 49.69 -30.08
CA VAL A 9 -2.11 50.46 -30.38
C VAL A 9 -1.08 49.50 -30.96
N ARG A 10 -0.58 49.87 -32.14
CA ARG A 10 0.42 49.14 -32.91
C ARG A 10 1.49 50.14 -33.28
N THR A 11 2.76 49.89 -32.91
CA THR A 11 3.93 50.36 -33.68
C THR A 11 5.22 49.76 -33.14
N GLY A 12 6.02 49.25 -34.07
CA GLY A 12 7.47 49.03 -33.94
C GLY A 12 7.84 47.71 -33.26
N GLY A 13 8.73 46.88 -33.77
CA GLY A 13 9.59 46.93 -34.93
C GLY A 13 10.27 45.55 -35.03
N ALA A 14 10.60 45.12 -36.24
CA ALA A 14 11.32 43.88 -36.45
C ALA A 14 12.76 44.00 -35.91
N ALA A 15 13.16 43.07 -35.04
CA ALA A 15 14.56 42.78 -34.78
C ALA A 15 14.74 41.26 -34.63
N VAL A 16 15.26 40.70 -35.72
CA VAL A 16 16.08 39.48 -35.87
C VAL A 16 16.19 38.56 -34.65
N ARG A 17 15.75 37.31 -34.84
CA ARG A 17 16.11 36.14 -34.02
C ARG A 17 17.64 36.02 -33.93
N GLY A 18 18.20 36.51 -32.83
CA GLY A 18 19.48 36.04 -32.31
C GLY A 18 19.24 34.82 -31.42
N LEU A 19 19.85 33.69 -31.76
CA LEU A 19 19.88 32.51 -30.89
C LEU A 19 20.73 32.85 -29.66
N LEU A 20 20.08 33.13 -28.53
CA LEU A 20 20.73 33.15 -27.23
C LEU A 20 20.46 31.81 -26.53
N PRO A 21 21.50 31.13 -26.02
CA PRO A 21 21.29 29.92 -25.24
C PRO A 21 20.49 30.27 -24.00
N VAL A 22 19.41 29.53 -23.76
CA VAL A 22 18.70 29.52 -22.49
C VAL A 22 19.66 28.94 -21.45
N SER A 23 20.44 29.81 -20.80
CA SER A 23 21.10 29.48 -19.55
C SER A 23 20.00 29.35 -18.50
N ARG A 24 19.48 28.13 -18.33
CA ARG A 24 18.75 27.77 -17.12
C ARG A 24 19.66 28.10 -15.94
N PRO A 25 19.29 28.97 -14.99
CA PRO A 25 20.01 29.00 -13.73
C PRO A 25 19.79 27.64 -13.10
N LEU A 26 20.86 26.83 -13.04
CA LEU A 26 20.92 25.72 -12.11
C LEU A 26 20.70 26.34 -10.73
N SER A 27 19.49 26.16 -10.22
CA SER A 27 19.16 26.50 -8.85
C SER A 27 20.16 25.73 -8.00
N ARG A 28 21.19 26.45 -7.53
CA ARG A 28 22.16 25.98 -6.56
C ARG A 28 21.37 25.78 -5.28
N ARG A 29 20.69 24.63 -5.19
CA ARG A 29 20.08 24.12 -3.97
C ARG A 29 21.22 24.05 -2.96
N ARG A 30 21.18 24.95 -1.98
CA ARG A 30 21.98 24.80 -0.76
C ARG A 30 21.77 23.37 -0.26
N PRO A 31 22.80 22.65 0.19
CA PRO A 31 22.58 21.46 0.98
C PRO A 31 21.96 21.94 2.30
N GLY A 32 20.62 21.98 2.34
CA GLY A 32 19.91 21.92 3.61
C GLY A 32 20.32 20.62 4.31
N PRO A 33 20.19 20.53 5.64
CA PRO A 33 20.49 19.30 6.35
C PRO A 33 19.78 18.15 5.63
N PHE A 34 20.55 17.16 5.19
CA PHE A 34 20.02 15.90 4.67
C PHE A 34 19.06 15.39 5.76
N ASN A 35 17.77 15.61 5.55
CA ASN A 35 16.76 14.91 6.28
C ASN A 35 16.44 13.69 5.41
N PRO A 36 17.01 12.50 5.69
CA PRO A 36 16.60 11.33 4.97
C PRO A 36 15.15 11.12 5.36
N GLN A 37 14.22 11.51 4.48
CA GLN A 37 12.89 10.91 4.48
C GLN A 37 13.18 9.41 4.40
N ARG A 38 13.06 8.75 5.56
CA ARG A 38 13.74 7.49 5.89
C ARG A 38 13.06 6.27 5.26
N SER A 39 12.39 6.53 4.15
CA SER A 39 11.81 5.60 3.19
C SER A 39 11.05 6.45 2.18
N THR A 40 11.30 6.23 0.90
CA THR A 40 10.37 6.68 -0.14
C THR A 40 9.15 5.73 -0.19
N HIS A 41 8.59 5.38 0.97
CA HIS A 41 7.47 4.43 1.11
C HIS A 41 6.15 4.90 0.48
N GLY A 42 6.16 6.08 -0.17
CA GLY A 42 5.02 6.60 -0.93
C GLY A 42 4.95 6.12 -2.38
N VAL A 43 6.00 5.52 -2.94
CA VAL A 43 5.98 5.01 -4.32
C VAL A 43 5.67 3.52 -4.30
N ARG A 44 4.56 3.15 -4.97
CA ARG A 44 4.13 1.77 -5.09
C ARG A 44 5.16 0.99 -5.91
N SER A 45 5.54 -0.19 -5.45
CA SER A 45 6.48 -1.05 -6.18
C SER A 45 5.89 -1.47 -7.52
N SER A 46 6.62 -1.25 -8.62
CA SER A 46 6.20 -1.70 -9.96
C SER A 46 5.97 -3.21 -10.00
N LEU A 47 6.75 -3.99 -9.24
CA LEU A 47 6.59 -5.43 -9.16
C LEU A 47 5.28 -5.80 -8.46
N TYR A 48 4.91 -5.04 -7.42
CA TYR A 48 3.63 -5.25 -6.74
C TYR A 48 2.45 -4.94 -7.66
N GLU A 49 2.51 -3.88 -8.48
CA GLU A 49 1.44 -3.59 -9.45
C GLU A 49 1.26 -4.71 -10.45
N HIS A 50 2.35 -5.26 -11.01
CA HIS A 50 2.28 -6.37 -11.96
C HIS A 50 1.56 -7.59 -11.39
N VAL A 51 1.87 -7.95 -10.15
CA VAL A 51 1.22 -9.06 -9.45
C VAL A 51 -0.25 -8.73 -9.15
N ARG A 52 -0.53 -7.50 -8.73
CA ARG A 52 -1.88 -7.06 -8.41
C ARG A 52 -2.80 -7.02 -9.63
N GLU A 53 -2.25 -6.67 -10.78
CA GLU A 53 -2.95 -6.60 -12.08
C GLU A 53 -3.03 -7.98 -12.76
N GLY A 54 -2.38 -9.01 -12.19
CA GLY A 54 -2.42 -10.38 -12.71
C GLY A 54 -1.53 -10.62 -13.92
N TYR A 55 -0.62 -9.69 -14.24
CA TYR A 55 0.34 -9.85 -15.33
C TYR A 55 1.46 -10.84 -15.01
N SER A 56 1.73 -11.06 -13.73
CA SER A 56 2.81 -11.94 -13.29
C SER A 56 2.46 -12.59 -11.96
N ASP A 57 3.03 -13.76 -11.72
CA ASP A 57 2.93 -14.41 -10.43
C ASP A 57 3.71 -13.64 -9.36
N LYS A 58 3.29 -13.82 -8.10
CA LYS A 58 3.96 -13.24 -6.95
C LYS A 58 5.39 -13.80 -6.83
N PRO A 59 6.41 -12.97 -6.59
CA PRO A 59 7.77 -13.47 -6.38
C PRO A 59 7.83 -14.35 -5.14
N GLU A 60 8.54 -15.47 -5.29
CA GLU A 60 8.85 -16.36 -4.18
C GLU A 60 10.09 -15.84 -3.44
N LEU A 61 9.88 -15.44 -2.20
CA LEU A 61 10.94 -15.10 -1.26
C LEU A 61 11.02 -16.19 -0.21
N ASP A 62 12.23 -16.63 0.14
CA ASP A 62 12.44 -17.56 1.25
C ASP A 62 12.20 -16.86 2.60
N MET A 63 10.92 -16.67 2.90
CA MET A 63 10.49 -16.06 4.15
C MET A 63 10.64 -17.01 5.34
N ARG A 64 10.82 -18.32 5.09
CA ARG A 64 11.02 -19.29 6.16
C ARG A 64 12.35 -19.04 6.85
N ALA A 65 13.43 -18.96 6.09
CA ALA A 65 14.75 -18.61 6.61
C ALA A 65 14.73 -17.24 7.31
N VAL A 66 14.04 -16.26 6.72
CA VAL A 66 13.94 -14.91 7.31
C VAL A 66 13.26 -14.92 8.66
N CYS A 67 12.19 -15.71 8.83
CA CYS A 67 11.50 -15.82 10.12
C CYS A 67 12.28 -16.66 11.14
N GLU A 68 12.88 -17.78 10.74
CA GLU A 68 13.62 -18.68 11.64
C GLU A 68 14.94 -18.05 12.12
N GLU A 69 15.62 -17.30 11.25
CA GLU A 69 16.92 -16.69 11.53
C GLU A 69 16.87 -15.17 11.66
N THR A 70 15.75 -14.62 12.17
CA THR A 70 15.48 -13.17 12.20
C THR A 70 16.66 -12.35 12.75
N HIS A 71 17.30 -12.81 13.83
CA HIS A 71 18.45 -12.12 14.42
C HIS A 71 19.68 -12.05 13.49
N LYS A 72 19.96 -13.13 12.74
CA LYS A 72 21.05 -13.14 11.75
C LYS A 72 20.72 -12.21 10.58
N VAL A 73 19.46 -12.20 10.15
CA VAL A 73 19.00 -11.29 9.09
C VAL A 73 19.12 -9.83 9.53
N ILE A 74 18.73 -9.48 10.76
CA ILE A 74 18.89 -8.12 11.30
C ILE A 74 20.37 -7.70 11.27
N ALA A 75 21.28 -8.55 11.77
CA ALA A 75 22.71 -8.25 11.76
C ALA A 75 23.26 -8.09 10.33
N ASN A 76 22.78 -8.89 9.39
CA ASN A 76 23.17 -8.81 7.99
C ASN A 76 22.63 -7.55 7.30
N VAL A 77 21.39 -7.15 7.59
CA VAL A 77 20.78 -5.92 7.05
C VAL A 77 21.54 -4.70 7.56
N GLU A 78 21.86 -4.64 8.85
CA GLU A 78 22.61 -3.52 9.43
C GLU A 78 24.02 -3.41 8.86
N SER A 79 24.71 -4.54 8.62
CA SER A 79 26.08 -4.53 8.08
C SER A 79 26.17 -4.02 6.64
N ARG A 80 25.13 -4.25 5.83
CA ARG A 80 25.07 -3.79 4.43
C ARG A 80 24.89 -2.28 4.26
N LYS A 81 24.52 -1.58 5.34
CA LYS A 81 24.26 -0.13 5.35
C LYS A 81 23.30 0.35 4.24
N GLY A 82 22.34 -0.50 3.84
CA GLY A 82 21.33 -0.20 2.83
C GLY A 82 20.16 0.67 3.33
N GLU A 83 19.09 0.80 2.54
CA GLU A 83 17.90 1.57 2.96
C GLU A 83 17.21 0.92 4.17
N LEU A 84 17.07 -0.41 4.16
CA LEU A 84 16.47 -1.16 5.26
C LEU A 84 17.35 -1.17 6.51
N ARG A 85 16.70 -1.09 7.67
CA ARG A 85 17.30 -1.25 9.00
C ARG A 85 16.76 -2.48 9.71
N GLY A 86 17.36 -2.84 10.84
CA GLY A 86 16.94 -3.95 11.69
C GLY A 86 15.48 -3.84 12.14
N ASP A 87 15.03 -2.63 12.49
CA ASP A 87 13.64 -2.36 12.89
C ASP A 87 12.64 -2.68 11.77
N ASP A 88 13.04 -2.48 10.52
CA ASP A 88 12.18 -2.75 9.37
C ASP A 88 12.02 -4.26 9.16
N VAL A 89 13.06 -5.07 9.44
CA VAL A 89 12.97 -6.53 9.42
C VAL A 89 11.89 -7.02 10.39
N GLY A 90 11.85 -6.46 11.60
CA GLY A 90 10.82 -6.78 12.60
C GLY A 90 9.40 -6.53 12.09
N LYS A 91 9.17 -5.38 11.44
CA LYS A 91 7.90 -5.07 10.78
C LYS A 91 7.61 -6.02 9.63
N ILE A 92 8.62 -6.33 8.82
CA ILE A 92 8.50 -7.25 7.67
C ILE A 92 8.17 -8.67 8.12
N VAL A 93 8.61 -9.16 9.28
CA VAL A 93 8.24 -10.51 9.74
C VAL A 93 6.88 -10.58 10.42
N SER A 94 6.29 -9.44 10.80
CA SER A 94 5.02 -9.38 11.53
C SER A 94 3.82 -9.94 10.77
N TRP A 95 3.83 -9.96 9.43
CA TRP A 95 2.69 -10.48 8.63
C TRP A 95 2.40 -11.96 8.90
N LYS A 96 3.37 -12.73 9.40
CA LYS A 96 3.15 -14.13 9.77
C LYS A 96 2.06 -14.26 10.84
N TYR A 97 2.08 -13.36 11.82
CA TYR A 97 1.07 -13.33 12.88
C TYR A 97 -0.29 -12.92 12.31
N LEU A 98 -0.33 -11.89 11.45
CA LEU A 98 -1.56 -11.46 10.78
C LEU A 98 -2.20 -12.58 9.96
N LYS A 99 -1.40 -13.37 9.21
CA LYS A 99 -1.94 -14.52 8.46
C LYS A 99 -2.53 -15.60 9.37
N LYS A 100 -1.88 -15.88 10.50
CA LYS A 100 -2.38 -16.83 11.48
C LYS A 100 -3.72 -16.35 12.04
N GLU A 101 -3.78 -15.10 12.48
CA GLU A 101 -4.98 -14.47 13.05
C GLU A 101 -6.14 -14.46 12.04
N ILE A 102 -5.88 -14.07 10.79
CA ILE A 102 -6.90 -14.12 9.72
C ILE A 102 -7.42 -15.55 9.54
N SER A 103 -6.54 -16.56 9.50
CA SER A 103 -6.96 -17.95 9.34
C SER A 103 -7.82 -18.46 10.51
N GLU A 104 -7.52 -18.03 11.74
CA GLU A 104 -8.30 -18.38 12.93
C GLU A 104 -9.69 -17.73 12.88
N LEU A 105 -9.75 -16.44 12.57
CA LEU A 105 -11.01 -15.69 12.41
C LEU A 105 -11.87 -16.22 11.26
N GLU A 106 -11.27 -16.62 10.15
CA GLU A 106 -11.98 -17.26 9.04
C GLU A 106 -12.58 -18.60 9.45
N GLN A 107 -11.90 -19.37 10.30
CA GLN A 107 -12.41 -20.62 10.81
C GLN A 107 -13.58 -20.40 11.78
N GLU A 108 -13.46 -19.43 12.68
CA GLU A 108 -14.53 -19.06 13.60
C GLU A 108 -15.78 -18.58 12.84
N LYS A 109 -15.60 -17.70 11.84
CA LYS A 109 -16.68 -17.24 10.96
C LYS A 109 -17.42 -18.40 10.30
N ARG A 110 -16.69 -19.41 9.81
CA ARG A 110 -17.28 -20.62 9.22
C ARG A 110 -18.09 -21.41 10.24
N SER A 111 -17.55 -21.60 11.44
CA SER A 111 -18.22 -22.31 12.54
C SER A 111 -19.53 -21.64 12.93
N ILE A 112 -19.49 -20.33 13.22
CA ILE A 112 -20.68 -19.55 13.58
C ILE A 112 -21.73 -19.58 12.46
N SER A 113 -21.30 -19.41 11.20
CA SER A 113 -22.21 -19.47 10.05
C SER A 113 -22.92 -20.82 9.94
N GLN A 114 -22.25 -21.92 10.30
CA GLN A 114 -22.83 -23.25 10.27
C GLN A 114 -23.84 -23.44 11.40
N THR A 115 -23.49 -23.00 12.62
CA THR A 115 -24.41 -23.03 13.78
C THR A 115 -25.70 -22.25 13.50
N VAL A 116 -25.58 -21.05 12.91
CA VAL A 116 -26.75 -20.24 12.54
C VAL A 116 -27.58 -20.93 11.48
N ARG A 117 -26.96 -21.56 10.47
CA ARG A 117 -27.68 -22.31 9.44
C ARG A 117 -28.48 -23.46 10.04
N GLU A 118 -27.86 -24.24 10.91
CA GLU A 118 -28.50 -25.36 11.61
C GLU A 118 -29.68 -24.89 12.47
N LEU A 119 -29.48 -23.79 13.19
CA LEU A 119 -30.53 -23.16 13.99
C LEU A 119 -31.73 -22.77 13.11
N VAL A 120 -31.49 -22.06 11.99
CA VAL A 120 -32.54 -21.65 11.05
C VAL A 120 -33.28 -22.86 10.48
N VAL A 121 -32.56 -23.91 10.08
CA VAL A 121 -33.18 -25.16 9.59
C VAL A 121 -34.09 -25.76 10.67
N SER A 122 -33.63 -25.83 11.92
CA SER A 122 -34.40 -26.39 13.04
C SER A 122 -35.72 -25.65 13.30
N TYR A 123 -35.75 -24.32 13.14
CA TYR A 123 -36.95 -23.51 13.35
C TYR A 123 -37.86 -23.42 12.12
N SER A 124 -37.35 -23.71 10.92
CA SER A 124 -38.12 -23.70 9.67
C SER A 124 -38.85 -25.02 9.38
N SER A 125 -38.55 -26.09 10.13
CA SER A 125 -39.25 -27.37 10.04
C SER A 125 -40.66 -27.26 10.68
N PRO A 126 -41.74 -27.74 10.05
CA PRO A 126 -43.14 -27.57 10.50
C PRO A 126 -43.51 -28.30 11.80
N HIS A 127 -42.55 -28.89 12.50
CA HIS A 127 -42.70 -29.42 13.85
C HIS A 127 -41.71 -28.71 14.79
N GLY A 128 -42.05 -27.47 15.18
CA GLY A 128 -41.37 -26.78 16.28
C GLY A 128 -41.44 -27.60 17.58
N PRO A 129 -40.54 -27.39 18.55
CA PRO A 129 -40.52 -28.15 19.79
C PRO A 129 -41.87 -28.00 20.49
N THR A 130 -42.66 -29.07 20.44
CA THR A 130 -43.93 -29.20 21.15
C THR A 130 -43.62 -28.94 22.62
N SER A 131 -44.10 -27.82 23.14
CA SER A 131 -44.00 -27.47 24.55
C SER A 131 -44.38 -28.69 25.39
N GLN A 132 -43.42 -29.30 26.07
CA GLN A 132 -43.72 -30.22 27.16
C GLN A 132 -44.39 -29.39 28.26
N SER A 133 -45.71 -29.45 28.29
CA SER A 133 -46.53 -29.03 29.41
C SER A 133 -46.19 -29.91 30.60
N PHE A 134 -45.53 -29.33 31.59
CA PHE A 134 -45.43 -29.90 32.93
C PHE A 134 -46.83 -29.82 33.58
N LEU A 135 -47.42 -30.98 33.84
CA LEU A 135 -48.38 -31.23 34.91
C LEU A 135 -47.80 -32.33 35.80
#